data_AF-A0A0F9PWH2-F1
#
_entry.id   AF-A0A0F9PWH2-F1
#
_cell.length_a   1.000
_cell.length_b   1.000
_cell.length_c   1.000
_cell.angle_alpha   90.00
_cell.angle_beta   90.00
_cell.angle_gamma   90.00
#
_symmetry.space_group_name_H-M   'P 1'
#
loop_
_entity.id
_entity.type
_entity.pdbx_description
1 polymer ?
#
loop_
_entity_poly.entity_id
_entity_poly.type
_entity_poly.pdbx_seq_one_letter_code
_entity_poly.pdbx_strand_id
1 'polypeptide(L)'
;MNKVEVLERMEPILGTQVRNIDHNSRTRVTVTPDMVTLRPGGGQHHLEMTPGGVKSMAGFVGLPWNLAARLRPETFGTVATELLGRKHRYSLMLKEGAVTAVAKPTELHSLNPTRVLTAIEGGIKGVEYHRALVLENFVVSLEIVGERREPVVSG
;
A
#
# COMPACT_ATOMS: atom_id res chain seq x y z
N MET A 1 20.24 1.72 14.82
CA MET A 1 18.82 1.60 15.17
C MET A 1 18.51 0.17 15.57
N ASN A 2 17.71 0.00 16.62
CA ASN A 2 17.26 -1.29 17.10
C ASN A 2 15.94 -1.72 16.44
N LYS A 3 15.51 -2.96 16.71
CA LYS A 3 14.27 -3.54 16.16
C LYS A 3 13.02 -2.70 16.42
N VAL A 4 12.91 -2.08 17.59
CA VAL A 4 11.74 -1.28 17.98
C VAL A 4 11.66 -0.02 17.11
N GLU A 5 12.78 0.69 16.96
CA GLU A 5 12.85 1.90 16.13
C GLU A 5 12.54 1.61 14.65
N VAL A 6 12.91 0.44 14.14
CA VAL A 6 12.56 0.01 12.77
C VAL A 6 11.07 -0.27 12.65
N LEU A 7 10.46 -0.95 13.63
CA LEU A 7 9.02 -1.22 13.65
C LEU A 7 8.20 0.06 13.70
N GLU A 8 8.62 1.04 14.50
CA GLU A 8 7.99 2.37 14.56
C GLU A 8 8.03 3.06 13.19
N ARG A 9 9.15 2.99 12.47
CA ARG A 9 9.25 3.53 11.10
C ARG A 9 8.41 2.77 10.08
N MET A 10 8.03 1.53 10.37
CA MET A 10 7.16 0.69 9.54
C MET A 10 5.67 0.84 9.92
N GLU A 11 5.31 1.69 10.89
CA GLU A 11 3.92 1.94 11.29
C GLU A 11 2.96 2.16 10.10
N PRO A 12 3.30 2.93 9.04
CA PRO A 12 2.37 3.19 7.95
C PRO A 12 1.90 1.93 7.22
N ILE A 13 2.67 0.85 7.28
CA ILE A 13 2.40 -0.41 6.59
C ILE A 13 1.95 -1.53 7.55
N LEU A 14 2.03 -1.28 8.86
CA LEU A 14 1.54 -2.18 9.90
C LEU A 14 0.01 -2.19 9.93
N GLY A 15 -0.55 -3.34 10.33
CA GLY A 15 -1.99 -3.52 10.43
C GLY A 15 -2.74 -3.47 9.09
N THR A 16 -2.02 -3.56 7.97
CA THR A 16 -2.62 -3.54 6.64
C THR A 16 -3.19 -4.90 6.25
N GLN A 17 -4.36 -4.89 5.64
CA GLN A 17 -5.04 -6.06 5.10
C GLN A 17 -5.14 -5.94 3.58
N VAL A 18 -4.98 -7.06 2.87
CA VAL A 18 -5.18 -7.10 1.42
C VAL A 18 -6.50 -7.80 1.12
N ARG A 19 -7.36 -7.12 0.36
CA ARG A 19 -8.66 -7.66 -0.08
C ARG A 19 -8.72 -7.69 -1.60
N ASN A 20 -8.91 -8.89 -2.15
CA ASN A 20 -9.20 -9.07 -3.57
C ASN A 20 -10.65 -8.70 -3.88
N ILE A 21 -10.86 -7.94 -4.95
CA ILE A 21 -12.16 -7.49 -5.43
C ILE A 21 -12.34 -7.93 -6.88
N ASP A 22 -13.45 -8.63 -7.13
CA ASP A 22 -13.95 -8.87 -8.47
C ASP A 22 -14.95 -7.75 -8.83
N HIS A 23 -14.63 -6.99 -9.87
CA HIS A 23 -15.48 -5.93 -10.36
C HIS A 23 -16.72 -6.50 -11.02
N ASN A 24 -17.89 -5.94 -10.69
CA ASN A 24 -19.14 -6.30 -11.35
C ASN A 24 -20.04 -5.08 -11.50
N SER A 25 -21.22 -5.28 -12.09
CA SER A 25 -22.18 -4.21 -12.39
C SER A 25 -22.70 -3.44 -11.16
N ARG A 26 -22.47 -3.92 -9.93
CA ARG A 26 -22.82 -3.26 -8.68
C ARG A 26 -21.66 -2.50 -8.04
N THR A 27 -20.43 -2.67 -8.53
CA THR A 27 -19.27 -1.92 -8.04
C THR A 27 -19.42 -0.44 -8.36
N ARG A 28 -19.25 0.44 -7.38
CA ARG A 28 -19.39 1.89 -7.58
C ARG A 28 -18.34 2.65 -6.78
N VAL A 29 -17.75 3.67 -7.41
CA VAL A 29 -16.99 4.71 -6.72
C VAL A 29 -17.93 5.91 -6.53
N THR A 30 -18.15 6.29 -5.27
CA THR A 30 -18.99 7.44 -4.92
C THR A 30 -18.09 8.51 -4.31
N VAL A 31 -18.29 9.74 -4.75
CA VAL A 31 -17.48 10.89 -4.34
C VAL A 31 -18.43 11.92 -3.77
N THR A 32 -18.24 12.27 -2.51
CA THR A 32 -18.89 13.42 -1.87
C THR A 32 -17.83 14.50 -1.64
N PRO A 33 -18.21 15.72 -1.24
CA PRO A 33 -17.23 16.76 -0.89
C PRO A 33 -16.24 16.33 0.20
N ASP A 34 -16.69 15.46 1.11
CA ASP A 34 -15.92 15.09 2.32
C ASP A 34 -15.16 13.77 2.17
N MET A 35 -15.59 12.88 1.28
CA MET A 35 -15.01 11.53 1.17
C MET A 35 -15.15 10.90 -0.20
N VAL A 36 -14.26 9.95 -0.49
CA VAL A 36 -14.39 9.02 -1.60
C VAL A 36 -14.64 7.64 -1.03
N THR A 37 -15.65 6.94 -1.52
CA THR A 37 -15.94 5.57 -1.12
C THR A 37 -15.97 4.63 -2.31
N LEU A 38 -15.54 3.39 -2.08
CA LEU A 38 -15.67 2.29 -3.00
C LEU A 38 -16.68 1.29 -2.43
N ARG A 39 -17.76 1.04 -3.16
CA ARG A 39 -18.67 -0.08 -2.91
C ARG A 39 -18.22 -1.29 -3.74
N PRO A 40 -17.73 -2.38 -3.13
CA PRO A 40 -17.45 -3.61 -3.84
C PRO A 40 -18.74 -4.27 -4.31
N GLY A 41 -18.79 -4.76 -5.53
CA GLY A 41 -20.01 -5.32 -6.10
C GLY A 41 -20.60 -6.56 -5.39
N GLY A 42 -19.84 -7.21 -4.52
CA GLY A 42 -20.28 -8.34 -3.68
C GLY A 42 -20.67 -7.98 -2.24
N GLY A 43 -20.65 -6.70 -1.84
CA GLY A 43 -20.86 -6.29 -0.44
C GLY A 43 -21.87 -5.15 -0.25
N GLN A 44 -22.39 -5.05 0.98
CA GLN A 44 -23.24 -3.94 1.45
C GLN A 44 -22.41 -2.75 1.96
N HIS A 45 -21.17 -2.97 2.38
CA HIS A 45 -20.34 -1.94 3.00
C HIS A 45 -19.56 -1.11 1.98
N HIS A 46 -19.69 0.20 2.12
CA HIS A 46 -18.82 1.18 1.48
C HIS A 46 -17.48 1.18 2.20
N LEU A 47 -16.40 1.17 1.42
CA LEU A 47 -15.03 1.30 1.92
C LEU A 47 -14.61 2.74 1.69
N GLU A 48 -14.36 3.47 2.77
CA GLU A 48 -13.78 4.81 2.67
C GLU A 48 -12.38 4.73 2.06
N MET A 49 -12.00 5.75 1.30
CA MET A 49 -10.68 5.85 0.70
C MET A 49 -9.94 7.03 1.32
N THR A 50 -8.72 6.78 1.76
CA THR A 50 -7.80 7.84 2.15
C THR A 50 -7.36 8.63 0.90
N PRO A 51 -6.83 9.87 1.05
CA PRO A 51 -6.27 10.61 -0.08
C PRO A 51 -5.21 9.82 -0.88
N GLY A 52 -4.38 9.04 -0.18
CA GLY A 52 -3.42 8.12 -0.79
C GLY A 52 -4.09 7.01 -1.61
N GLY A 53 -5.17 6.43 -1.07
CA GLY A 53 -5.98 5.43 -1.76
C GLY A 53 -6.65 5.97 -3.03
N VAL A 54 -7.17 7.21 -2.99
CA VAL A 54 -7.77 7.87 -4.16
C VAL A 54 -6.71 8.12 -5.25
N LYS A 55 -5.54 8.64 -4.87
CA LYS A 55 -4.42 8.86 -5.81
C LYS A 55 -3.93 7.54 -6.40
N SER A 56 -3.78 6.50 -5.58
CA SER A 56 -3.41 5.16 -6.01
C SER A 56 -4.43 4.57 -6.99
N MET A 57 -5.73 4.69 -6.71
CA MET A 57 -6.79 4.27 -7.61
C MET A 57 -6.76 5.02 -8.95
N ALA A 58 -6.63 6.34 -8.92
CA ALA A 58 -6.53 7.16 -10.14
C ALA A 58 -5.36 6.69 -11.02
N GLY A 59 -4.18 6.47 -10.42
CA GLY A 59 -3.03 5.91 -11.12
C GLY A 59 -3.29 4.50 -11.67
N PHE A 60 -3.89 3.62 -10.87
CA PHE A 60 -4.21 2.24 -11.26
C PHE A 60 -5.16 2.16 -12.45
N VAL A 61 -6.18 3.02 -12.50
CA VAL A 61 -7.12 3.09 -13.63
C VAL A 61 -6.54 3.83 -14.84
N GLY A 62 -5.34 4.41 -14.73
CA GLY A 62 -4.69 5.15 -15.80
C GLY A 62 -5.24 6.56 -15.98
N LEU A 63 -5.83 7.16 -14.94
CA LEU A 63 -6.29 8.55 -14.94
C LEU A 63 -5.20 9.44 -14.33
N PRO A 64 -4.53 10.29 -15.12
CA PRO A 64 -3.51 11.19 -14.61
C PRO A 64 -4.05 12.09 -13.50
N TRP A 65 -3.28 12.25 -12.41
CA TRP A 65 -3.76 12.96 -11.21
C TRP A 65 -4.13 14.43 -11.47
N ASN A 66 -3.36 15.10 -12.35
CA ASN A 66 -3.64 16.47 -12.78
C ASN A 66 -5.01 16.62 -13.48
N LEU A 67 -5.50 15.57 -14.14
CA LEU A 67 -6.83 15.53 -14.71
C LEU A 67 -7.87 15.12 -13.66
N ALA A 68 -7.59 14.05 -12.90
CA ALA A 68 -8.47 13.55 -11.86
C ALA A 68 -8.88 14.64 -10.85
N ALA A 69 -7.91 15.43 -10.37
CA ALA A 69 -8.14 16.48 -9.39
C ALA A 69 -8.95 17.68 -9.92
N ARG A 70 -9.13 17.80 -11.25
CA ARG A 70 -9.90 18.88 -11.88
C ARG A 70 -11.32 18.46 -12.26
N LEU A 71 -11.62 17.17 -12.20
CA LEU A 71 -12.96 16.67 -12.48
C LEU A 71 -13.92 17.06 -11.34
N ARG A 72 -15.18 17.27 -11.69
CA ARG A 72 -16.23 17.35 -10.67
C ARG A 72 -16.32 16.01 -9.94
N PRO A 73 -16.63 16.00 -8.63
CA PRO A 73 -16.73 14.78 -7.83
C PRO A 73 -17.53 13.65 -8.51
N GLU A 74 -18.74 13.95 -8.97
CA GLU A 74 -19.64 13.00 -9.64
C GLU A 74 -19.04 12.42 -10.93
N THR A 75 -18.37 13.28 -11.70
CA THR A 75 -17.69 12.89 -12.94
C THR A 75 -16.51 11.98 -12.64
N PHE A 76 -15.70 12.30 -11.62
CA PHE A 76 -14.60 11.44 -11.18
C PHE A 76 -15.12 10.07 -10.74
N GLY A 77 -16.17 10.01 -9.92
CA GLY A 77 -16.76 8.75 -9.47
C GLY A 77 -17.26 7.87 -10.62
N THR A 78 -17.93 8.48 -11.61
CA THR A 78 -18.39 7.78 -12.81
C THR A 78 -17.22 7.25 -13.63
N VAL A 79 -16.25 8.11 -13.96
CA VAL A 79 -15.07 7.72 -14.76
C VAL A 79 -14.25 6.64 -14.06
N ALA A 80 -13.99 6.79 -12.75
CA ALA A 80 -13.25 5.80 -11.97
C ALA A 80 -13.98 4.45 -11.94
N THR A 81 -15.30 4.45 -11.79
CA THR A 81 -16.13 3.23 -11.82
C THR A 81 -15.98 2.51 -13.16
N GLU A 82 -16.17 3.21 -14.27
CA GLU A 82 -16.09 2.63 -15.62
C GLU A 82 -14.69 2.09 -15.93
N LEU A 83 -13.64 2.84 -15.57
CA LEU A 83 -12.27 2.43 -15.82
C LEU A 83 -11.84 1.26 -14.91
N LEU A 84 -12.32 1.18 -13.67
CA LEU A 84 -12.17 0.00 -12.82
C LEU A 84 -12.85 -1.23 -13.44
N GLY A 85 -13.99 -1.05 -14.10
CA GLY A 85 -14.68 -2.12 -14.81
C GLY A 85 -13.81 -2.83 -15.85
N ARG A 86 -12.94 -2.08 -16.54
CA ARG A 86 -11.98 -2.63 -17.51
C ARG A 86 -10.85 -3.44 -16.87
N LYS A 87 -10.62 -3.32 -15.57
CA LYS A 87 -9.58 -4.07 -14.85
C LYS A 87 -10.05 -5.45 -14.43
N HIS A 88 -11.37 -5.68 -14.36
CA HIS A 88 -12.07 -6.91 -13.94
C HIS A 88 -11.79 -7.38 -12.51
N ARG A 89 -10.52 -7.40 -12.08
CA ARG A 89 -10.11 -7.84 -10.75
C ARG A 89 -8.93 -7.01 -10.25
N TYR A 90 -8.96 -6.63 -8.98
CA TYR A 90 -7.92 -5.82 -8.34
C TYR A 90 -7.84 -6.11 -6.84
N SER A 91 -6.73 -5.72 -6.22
CA SER A 91 -6.52 -5.78 -4.79
C SER A 91 -6.62 -4.39 -4.18
N LEU A 92 -7.24 -4.34 -3.01
CA LEU A 92 -7.26 -3.18 -2.13
C LEU A 92 -6.34 -3.44 -0.95
N MET A 93 -5.51 -2.47 -0.59
CA MET A 93 -4.89 -2.42 0.73
C MET A 93 -5.78 -1.61 1.66
N LEU A 94 -6.10 -2.18 2.81
CA LEU A 94 -6.93 -1.59 3.84
C LEU A 94 -6.08 -1.35 5.10
N LYS A 95 -6.17 -0.15 5.68
CA LYS A 95 -5.66 0.15 7.02
C LYS A 95 -6.80 0.79 7.80
N GLU A 96 -7.09 0.28 9.00
CA GLU A 96 -8.18 0.78 9.86
C GLU A 96 -9.55 0.84 9.16
N GLY A 97 -9.79 -0.09 8.22
CA GLY A 97 -11.04 -0.15 7.45
C GLY A 97 -11.10 0.75 6.21
N ALA A 98 -10.13 1.66 6.03
CA ALA A 98 -10.05 2.55 4.88
C ALA A 98 -9.07 2.02 3.81
N VAL A 99 -9.39 2.26 2.54
CA VAL A 99 -8.53 1.94 1.39
C VAL A 99 -7.37 2.91 1.35
N THR A 100 -6.16 2.38 1.41
CA THR A 100 -4.90 3.13 1.30
C THR A 100 -4.20 2.94 -0.04
N ALA A 101 -4.48 1.84 -0.75
CA ALA A 101 -3.97 1.61 -2.10
C ALA A 101 -4.81 0.61 -2.91
N VAL A 102 -4.63 0.67 -4.23
CA VAL A 102 -5.24 -0.21 -5.23
C VAL A 102 -4.16 -0.70 -6.19
N ALA A 103 -4.11 -2.01 -6.44
CA ALA A 103 -3.15 -2.62 -7.38
C ALA A 103 -3.69 -3.91 -8.01
N LYS A 104 -2.89 -4.60 -8.83
CA LYS A 104 -3.28 -5.92 -9.34
C LYS A 104 -3.31 -6.98 -8.22
N PRO A 105 -4.04 -8.10 -8.39
CA PRO A 105 -4.22 -9.16 -7.37
C PRO A 105 -2.97 -9.79 -6.75
N THR A 106 -1.78 -9.51 -7.28
CA THR A 106 -0.49 -10.05 -6.83
C THR A 106 0.53 -8.97 -6.48
N GLU A 107 0.18 -7.69 -6.63
CA GLU A 107 1.11 -6.57 -6.40
C GLU A 107 1.04 -6.04 -4.96
N LEU A 108 0.02 -6.45 -4.19
CA LEU A 108 -0.09 -6.13 -2.76
C LEU A 108 0.07 -7.39 -1.92
N HIS A 109 0.94 -7.30 -0.93
CA HIS A 109 1.15 -8.35 0.07
C HIS A 109 0.94 -7.78 1.47
N SER A 110 0.18 -8.48 2.30
CA SER A 110 0.16 -8.21 3.73
C SER A 110 1.47 -8.76 4.30
N LEU A 111 2.36 -7.86 4.70
CA LEU A 111 3.61 -8.21 5.37
C LEU A 111 3.36 -8.26 6.87
N ASN A 112 4.03 -9.20 7.55
CA ASN A 112 4.17 -9.16 9.01
C ASN A 112 5.59 -8.67 9.33
N PRO A 113 5.77 -7.38 9.65
CA PRO A 113 7.09 -6.79 9.89
C PRO A 113 7.91 -7.50 10.95
N THR A 114 7.27 -7.93 12.05
CA THR A 114 7.96 -8.66 13.12
C THR A 114 8.55 -9.97 12.60
N ARG A 115 7.80 -10.73 11.79
CA ARG A 115 8.30 -11.97 11.18
C ARG A 115 9.46 -11.71 10.22
N VAL A 116 9.38 -10.65 9.41
CA VAL A 116 10.44 -10.26 8.47
C VAL A 116 11.72 -9.89 9.23
N LEU A 117 11.62 -9.02 10.24
CA LEU A 117 12.78 -8.60 11.03
C LEU A 117 13.39 -9.77 11.81
N THR A 118 12.57 -10.63 12.41
CA THR A 118 13.06 -11.84 13.10
C THR A 118 13.78 -12.79 12.13
N ALA A 119 13.31 -12.93 10.87
CA ALA A 119 13.99 -13.74 9.88
C ALA A 119 15.36 -13.15 9.48
N ILE A 120 15.47 -11.83 9.36
CA ILE A 120 16.73 -11.12 9.09
C ILE A 120 17.72 -11.30 10.26
N GLU A 121 17.25 -11.11 11.49
CA GLU A 121 18.03 -11.30 12.72
C GLU A 121 18.54 -12.75 12.87
N GLY A 122 17.75 -13.74 12.42
CA GLY A 122 18.16 -15.14 12.43
C GLY A 122 19.23 -15.47 11.38
N GLY A 123 19.27 -14.74 10.25
CA GLY A 123 20.20 -14.98 9.15
C GLY A 123 21.54 -14.25 9.27
N ILE A 124 21.59 -13.15 10.04
CA ILE A 124 22.79 -12.31 10.18
C ILE A 124 23.06 -12.11 11.68
N LYS A 125 24.26 -12.51 12.15
CA LYS A 125 24.64 -12.34 13.57
C LYS A 125 24.96 -10.86 13.86
N GLY A 126 24.44 -10.34 14.98
CA GLY A 126 24.80 -9.01 15.49
C GLY A 126 24.20 -7.84 14.70
N VAL A 127 23.02 -8.01 14.10
CA VAL A 127 22.37 -6.98 13.25
C VAL A 127 22.03 -5.72 14.04
N GLU A 128 22.60 -4.60 13.60
CA GLU A 128 22.08 -3.27 13.85
C GLU A 128 21.60 -2.64 12.54
N TYR A 129 20.47 -1.93 12.59
CA TYR A 129 19.91 -1.28 11.40
C TYR A 129 20.44 0.15 11.30
N HIS A 130 21.07 0.51 10.18
CA HIS A 130 21.48 1.88 9.92
C HIS A 130 20.27 2.76 9.57
N ARG A 131 19.41 2.27 8.67
CA ARG A 131 18.26 3.02 8.13
C ARG A 131 17.11 2.10 7.75
N ALA A 132 15.89 2.60 7.91
CA ALA A 132 14.65 1.95 7.48
C ALA A 132 13.81 2.98 6.74
N LEU A 133 13.41 2.64 5.51
CA LEU A 133 12.61 3.48 4.65
C LEU A 133 11.39 2.71 4.14
N VAL A 134 10.23 3.32 4.25
CA VAL A 134 9.02 2.88 3.55
C VAL A 134 8.96 3.68 2.26
N LEU A 135 9.15 3.00 1.14
CA LEU A 135 9.02 3.56 -0.20
C LEU A 135 7.57 3.51 -0.67
N GLU A 136 7.30 4.10 -1.83
CA GLU A 136 6.00 3.97 -2.50
C GLU A 136 5.64 2.48 -2.69
N ASN A 137 4.34 2.17 -2.71
CA ASN A 137 3.81 0.80 -2.79
C ASN A 137 4.21 -0.11 -1.61
N PHE A 138 4.46 0.47 -0.43
CA PHE A 138 4.71 -0.29 0.81
C PHE A 138 5.97 -1.17 0.75
N VAL A 139 6.93 -0.81 -0.12
CA VAL A 139 8.23 -1.48 -0.19
C VAL A 139 9.09 -0.99 0.98
N VAL A 140 9.66 -1.92 1.73
CA VAL A 140 10.53 -1.61 2.87
C VAL A 140 11.97 -1.81 2.46
N SER A 141 12.75 -0.74 2.52
CA SER A 141 14.20 -0.78 2.34
C SER A 141 14.88 -0.70 3.71
N LEU A 142 15.66 -1.72 4.05
CA LEU A 142 16.44 -1.80 5.28
C LEU A 142 17.93 -1.77 4.94
N GLU A 143 18.66 -0.86 5.57
CA GLU A 143 20.11 -0.79 5.51
C GLU A 143 20.69 -1.33 6.81
N ILE A 144 21.53 -2.35 6.71
CA ILE A 144 22.08 -3.10 7.85
C ILE A 144 23.56 -2.76 7.98
N VAL A 145 24.02 -2.55 9.22
CA VAL A 145 25.45 -2.45 9.52
C VAL A 145 26.01 -3.86 9.64
N GLY A 146 26.85 -4.26 8.67
CA GLY A 146 27.59 -5.51 8.75
C GLY A 146 28.95 -5.32 9.40
N GLU A 147 29.28 -6.08 10.44
CA GLU A 147 30.67 -6.24 10.86
C GLU A 147 31.39 -7.15 9.84
N ARG A 148 31.96 -6.57 8.77
CA ARG A 148 32.98 -7.27 7.99
C ARG A 148 34.34 -6.88 8.55
N ARG A 149 34.81 -7.62 9.56
CA ARG A 149 36.20 -7.52 10.05
C ARG A 149 37.09 -8.37 9.15
N GLU A 150 37.71 -7.77 8.16
CA GLU A 150 38.85 -8.37 7.45
C GLU A 150 40.15 -7.91 8.15
N PRO A 151 41.13 -8.81 8.36
CA PRO A 151 42.42 -8.40 8.87
C PRO A 151 43.07 -7.43 7.88
N VAL A 152 43.51 -6.26 8.37
CA VAL A 152 44.35 -5.35 7.60
C VAL A 152 45.71 -6.02 7.46
N VAL A 153 45.96 -6.65 6.31
CA VAL A 153 47.31 -7.06 5.94
C VAL A 153 48.03 -5.81 5.46
N SER A 154 48.82 -5.20 6.33
CA SER A 154 49.82 -4.21 5.91
C SER A 154 50.88 -4.96 5.11
N GLY A 155 50.87 -4.79 3.78
CA GLY A 155 51.97 -5.17 2.90
C GLY A 155 52.92 -3.99 2.68
#